data_AF-A0A8C0WNW2-F1
#
_entry.id   AF-A0A8C0WNW2-F1
#
_cell.length_a   1.000
_cell.length_b   1.000
_cell.length_c   1.000
_cell.angle_alpha   90.00
_cell.angle_beta   90.00
_cell.angle_gamma   90.00
#
_symmetry.space_group_name_H-M   'P 1'
#
loop_
_entity.id
_entity.type
_entity.pdbx_description
1 polymer ?
#
loop_
_entity_poly.entity_id
_entity_poly.type
_entity_poly.pdbx_seq_one_letter_code
_entity_poly.pdbx_strand_id
1 'polypeptide(L)'
;MEAKTLGIATPRKPVLSVSARKIKDNAADWHNLILKWERLSDAGFTTASSIANLKISLLSKDKIELENNRPASNENDEKTYPEYDTELETLCEELQATLDGLTRFPASSLTCTGRSSS
;
A
#
# COMPACT_ATOMS: atom_id res chain seq x y z
N MET A 1 -5.98 -16.58 -65.83
CA MET A 1 -4.92 -15.88 -65.08
C MET A 1 -5.24 -16.05 -63.60
N GLU A 2 -4.52 -16.90 -62.88
CA GLU A 2 -4.75 -17.10 -61.44
C GLU A 2 -3.95 -16.08 -60.62
N ALA A 3 -4.65 -15.37 -59.75
CA ALA A 3 -4.07 -14.45 -58.79
C ALA A 3 -3.49 -15.24 -57.61
N LYS A 4 -2.16 -15.17 -57.44
CA LYS A 4 -1.47 -15.74 -56.28
C LYS A 4 -1.71 -14.82 -55.08
N THR A 5 -2.50 -15.29 -54.13
CA THR A 5 -2.69 -14.68 -52.80
C THR A 5 -1.38 -14.74 -52.01
N LEU A 6 -0.78 -13.59 -51.76
CA LEU A 6 0.34 -13.44 -50.84
C LEU A 6 -0.17 -13.67 -49.41
N GLY A 7 0.14 -14.84 -48.85
CA GLY A 7 -0.10 -15.14 -47.45
C GLY A 7 0.62 -14.11 -46.58
N ILE A 8 -0.14 -13.37 -45.77
CA ILE A 8 0.38 -12.49 -44.72
C ILE A 8 1.06 -13.39 -43.69
N ALA A 9 2.36 -13.62 -43.86
CA ALA A 9 3.20 -14.19 -42.84
C ALA A 9 3.32 -13.14 -41.73
N THR A 10 2.67 -13.38 -40.60
CA THR A 10 2.89 -12.60 -39.38
C THR A 10 4.39 -12.61 -39.09
N PRO A 11 5.05 -11.44 -38.87
CA PRO A 11 6.47 -11.41 -38.56
C PRO A 11 6.72 -12.25 -37.31
N ARG A 12 7.44 -13.37 -37.46
CA ARG A 12 7.89 -14.17 -36.33
C ARG A 12 8.74 -13.25 -35.46
N LYS A 13 8.27 -12.99 -34.23
CA LYS A 13 8.97 -12.11 -33.27
C LYS A 13 10.45 -12.52 -33.24
N PRO A 14 11.39 -11.64 -33.60
CA PRO A 14 12.81 -11.96 -33.53
C PRO A 14 13.15 -12.34 -32.10
N VAL A 15 13.90 -13.44 -31.93
CA VAL A 15 14.39 -13.86 -30.61
C VAL A 15 15.31 -12.76 -30.12
N LEU A 16 14.87 -12.05 -29.08
CA LEU A 16 15.65 -10.96 -28.49
C LEU A 16 17.02 -11.49 -28.04
N SER A 17 18.07 -10.72 -28.32
CA SER A 17 19.39 -10.96 -27.75
C SER A 17 19.30 -11.04 -26.23
N VAL A 18 20.26 -11.74 -25.61
CA VAL A 18 20.30 -11.92 -24.15
C VAL A 18 20.32 -10.56 -23.42
N SER A 19 21.02 -9.57 -23.97
CA SER A 19 21.07 -8.21 -23.42
C SER A 19 19.73 -7.48 -23.50
N ALA A 20 19.02 -7.56 -24.64
CA ALA A 20 17.71 -6.95 -24.79
C ALA A 20 16.66 -7.57 -23.86
N ARG A 21 16.76 -8.89 -23.60
CA ARG A 21 15.90 -9.57 -22.63
C ARG A 21 16.14 -9.08 -21.20
N LYS A 22 17.41 -8.98 -20.77
CA LYS A 22 17.77 -8.45 -19.45
C LYS A 22 17.24 -7.04 -19.20
N ILE A 23 17.34 -6.16 -20.19
CA ILE A 23 16.83 -4.78 -20.08
C ILE A 23 15.30 -4.78 -19.89
N LYS A 24 14.60 -5.60 -20.68
CA LYS A 24 13.14 -5.74 -20.57
C LYS A 24 12.73 -6.32 -19.21
N ASP A 25 13.45 -7.31 -18.71
CA ASP A 25 13.16 -7.94 -17.42
C ASP A 25 13.39 -6.93 -16.27
N ASN A 26 14.50 -6.17 -16.30
CA ASN A 26 14.74 -5.09 -15.34
C ASN A 26 13.65 -4.01 -15.38
N ALA A 27 13.17 -3.62 -16.56
CA ALA A 27 12.09 -2.66 -16.69
C ALA A 27 10.79 -3.19 -16.07
N ALA A 28 10.51 -4.49 -16.25
CA ALA A 28 9.37 -5.14 -15.62
C ALA A 28 9.53 -5.19 -14.09
N ASP A 29 10.73 -5.46 -13.58
CA ASP A 29 11.01 -5.47 -12.13
C ASP A 29 10.81 -4.08 -11.52
N TRP A 30 11.30 -3.02 -12.16
CA TRP A 30 11.04 -1.64 -11.74
C TRP A 30 9.56 -1.29 -11.76
N HIS A 31 8.83 -1.71 -12.80
CA HIS A 31 7.39 -1.50 -12.87
C HIS A 31 6.65 -2.20 -11.73
N ASN A 32 6.98 -3.47 -11.47
CA ASN A 32 6.40 -4.23 -10.36
C ASN A 32 6.74 -3.62 -9.00
N LEU A 33 7.97 -3.09 -8.86
CA LEU A 33 8.41 -2.37 -7.68
C LEU A 33 7.59 -1.10 -7.51
N ILE A 34 7.47 -0.23 -8.52
CA ILE A 34 6.66 0.99 -8.40
C ILE A 34 5.21 0.65 -8.05
N LEU A 35 4.60 -0.34 -8.72
CA LEU A 35 3.23 -0.76 -8.42
C LEU A 35 3.03 -1.23 -6.98
N LYS A 36 4.00 -1.97 -6.42
CA LYS A 36 3.91 -2.43 -5.03
C LYS A 36 4.09 -1.26 -4.04
N TRP A 37 4.91 -0.26 -4.38
CA TRP A 37 5.07 0.95 -3.56
C TRP A 37 3.78 1.75 -3.52
N GLU A 38 3.17 2.00 -4.67
CA GLU A 38 1.90 2.73 -4.78
C GLU A 38 0.81 2.06 -3.97
N ARG A 39 0.65 0.73 -4.10
CA ARG A 39 -0.33 -0.03 -3.30
C ARG A 39 -0.12 0.09 -1.79
N LEU A 40 1.13 -0.02 -1.33
CA LEU A 40 1.43 0.15 0.10
C LEU A 40 1.18 1.59 0.56
N SER A 41 1.52 2.58 -0.26
CA SER A 41 1.26 3.98 0.03
C SER A 41 -0.24 4.28 0.14
N ASP A 42 -1.05 3.77 -0.78
CA ASP A 42 -2.51 3.95 -0.77
C ASP A 42 -3.16 3.29 0.45
N ALA A 43 -2.72 2.08 0.80
CA ALA A 43 -3.16 1.38 1.99
C ALA A 43 -2.80 2.18 3.26
N GLY A 44 -1.54 2.61 3.38
CA GLY A 44 -1.07 3.39 4.53
C GLY A 44 -1.80 4.74 4.67
N PHE A 45 -2.08 5.43 3.56
CA PHE A 45 -2.87 6.67 3.59
C PHE A 45 -4.31 6.42 4.04
N THR A 46 -4.92 5.34 3.58
CA THR A 46 -6.28 4.94 3.97
C THR A 46 -6.35 4.64 5.47
N THR A 47 -5.45 3.80 5.98
CA THR A 47 -5.39 3.46 7.41
C THR A 47 -5.12 4.69 8.28
N ALA A 48 -4.19 5.57 7.87
CA ALA A 48 -3.92 6.82 8.58
C ALA A 48 -5.13 7.76 8.58
N SER A 49 -5.89 7.82 7.48
CA SER A 49 -7.13 8.61 7.41
C SER A 49 -8.20 8.05 8.36
N SER A 50 -8.37 6.73 8.42
CA SER A 50 -9.27 6.08 9.38
C SER A 50 -8.91 6.41 10.83
N ILE A 51 -7.62 6.35 11.19
CA ILE A 51 -7.12 6.73 12.52
C ILE A 51 -7.45 8.20 12.83
N ALA A 52 -7.22 9.11 11.87
CA ALA A 52 -7.54 10.52 12.05
C ALA A 52 -9.04 10.74 12.26
N ASN A 53 -9.89 10.07 11.48
CA ASN A 53 -11.34 10.15 11.60
C ASN A 53 -11.83 9.60 12.95
N LEU A 54 -11.27 8.47 13.41
CA LEU A 54 -11.56 7.92 14.73
C LEU A 54 -11.22 8.91 15.84
N LYS A 55 -10.03 9.52 15.80
CA LYS A 55 -9.62 10.54 16.76
C LYS A 55 -10.50 11.79 16.73
N ILE A 56 -10.91 12.25 15.56
CA ILE A 56 -11.84 13.38 15.42
C ILE A 56 -13.19 13.03 16.05
N SER A 57 -13.70 11.82 15.79
CA SER A 57 -14.94 11.32 16.39
C SER A 57 -14.86 11.30 17.91
N LEU A 58 -13.76 10.80 18.48
CA LEU A 58 -13.51 10.78 19.92
C LEU A 58 -13.57 12.18 20.53
N LEU A 59 -12.79 13.12 19.98
CA LEU A 59 -12.77 14.50 20.46
C LEU A 59 -14.15 15.18 20.34
N SER A 60 -14.91 14.86 19.30
CA SER A 60 -16.26 15.41 19.10
C SER A 60 -17.26 14.87 20.14
N LYS A 61 -17.14 13.58 20.49
CA LYS A 61 -17.98 12.91 21.46
C LYS A 61 -17.69 13.39 22.89
N ASP A 62 -16.41 13.51 23.25
CA ASP A 62 -15.99 14.05 24.55
C ASP A 62 -16.49 15.47 24.76
N LYS A 63 -16.47 16.30 23.70
CA LYS A 63 -17.01 17.66 23.74
C LYS A 63 -18.53 17.67 24.01
N ILE A 64 -19.29 16.78 23.39
CA ILE A 64 -20.76 16.69 23.58
C ILE A 64 -21.08 16.20 25.00
N GLU A 65 -20.35 15.21 25.51
CA GLU A 65 -20.52 14.74 26.89
C GLU A 65 -20.17 15.82 27.92
N LEU A 66 -19.12 16.62 27.68
CA LEU A 66 -18.71 17.70 28.57
C LEU A 66 -19.72 18.86 28.61
N GLU A 67 -20.30 19.25 27.47
CA GLU A 67 -21.34 20.30 27.40
C GLU A 67 -22.66 19.87 28.07
N ASN A 68 -22.99 18.57 28.05
CA ASN A 68 -24.19 18.04 28.69
C ASN A 68 -24.06 17.90 30.22
N ASN A 69 -22.84 17.88 30.77
CA ASN A 69 -22.56 17.55 32.18
C ASN A 69 -22.35 18.76 33.11
N ARG A 70 -22.96 19.92 32.83
CA ARG A 70 -22.86 21.12 33.69
C ARG A 70 -24.23 21.59 34.22
N PRO A 71 -24.50 21.55 35.55
CA PRO A 71 -24.07 20.60 36.57
C PRO A 71 -25.24 19.97 37.37
N ALA A 72 -25.10 18.70 37.76
CA ALA A 72 -25.46 18.20 39.09
C ALA A 72 -24.86 16.79 39.25
N SER A 73 -23.81 16.69 40.07
CA SER A 73 -23.43 15.52 40.86
C SER A 73 -23.50 14.13 40.19
N ASN A 74 -22.33 13.54 39.89
CA ASN A 74 -21.77 12.46 40.70
C ASN A 74 -20.54 11.86 40.02
N GLU A 75 -19.51 11.74 40.84
CA GLU A 75 -18.38 10.84 40.76
C GLU A 75 -18.76 9.39 40.41
N ASN A 76 -17.93 8.77 39.56
CA ASN A 76 -18.01 7.43 38.93
C ASN A 76 -18.66 7.41 37.54
N ASP A 77 -17.83 7.38 36.51
CA ASP A 77 -17.89 6.30 35.52
C ASP A 77 -16.54 6.23 34.79
N GLU A 78 -15.81 5.17 35.10
CA GLU A 78 -14.75 4.62 34.27
C GLU A 78 -15.39 4.22 32.94
N LYS A 79 -15.56 5.16 32.01
CA LYS A 79 -15.98 4.85 30.64
C LYS A 79 -14.78 4.26 29.90
N THR A 80 -14.48 3.00 30.21
CA THR A 80 -13.70 2.15 29.32
C THR A 80 -14.46 2.12 27.98
N TYR A 81 -13.82 2.56 26.89
CA TYR A 81 -14.26 2.27 25.53
C TYR A 81 -13.39 1.14 24.97
N PRO A 82 -13.49 -0.09 25.53
CA PRO A 82 -12.57 -1.17 25.19
C PRO A 82 -12.65 -1.55 23.71
N GLU A 83 -13.83 -1.43 23.10
CA GLU A 83 -14.03 -1.73 21.67
C GLU A 83 -13.31 -0.73 20.75
N TYR A 84 -13.26 0.55 21.12
CA TYR A 84 -12.56 1.59 20.36
C TYR A 84 -11.05 1.49 20.51
N ASP A 85 -10.55 1.18 21.72
CA ASP A 85 -9.12 0.95 21.93
C ASP A 85 -8.64 -0.24 21.09
N THR A 86 -9.44 -1.30 20.99
CA THR A 86 -9.11 -2.44 20.12
C THR A 86 -9.12 -2.08 18.63
N GLU A 87 -10.09 -1.29 18.15
CA GLU A 87 -10.13 -0.85 16.75
C GLU A 87 -8.91 0.03 16.42
N LEU A 88 -8.60 1.00 17.29
CA LEU A 88 -7.44 1.88 17.11
C LEU A 88 -6.12 1.11 17.12
N GLU A 89 -5.98 0.14 18.02
CA GLU A 89 -4.81 -0.73 18.10
C GLU A 89 -4.63 -1.53 16.82
N THR A 90 -5.69 -2.16 16.29
CA THR A 90 -5.62 -2.90 15.02
C THR A 90 -5.21 -2.02 13.84
N LEU A 91 -5.71 -0.78 13.77
CA LEU A 91 -5.31 0.17 12.72
C LEU A 91 -3.86 0.63 12.88
N CYS A 92 -3.37 0.77 14.11
CA CYS A 92 -1.96 1.09 14.35
C CYS A 92 -1.04 -0.07 13.94
N GLU A 93 -1.43 -1.32 14.24
CA GLU A 93 -0.72 -2.52 13.79
C GLU A 93 -0.70 -2.63 12.26
N GLU A 94 -1.82 -2.38 11.60
CA GLU A 94 -1.92 -2.39 10.13
C GLU A 94 -1.04 -1.31 9.49
N LEU A 95 -1.04 -0.10 10.06
CA LEU A 95 -0.19 0.99 9.60
C LEU A 95 1.30 0.66 9.79
N GLN A 96 1.66 0.04 10.92
CA GLN A 96 3.03 -0.41 11.19
C GLN A 96 3.47 -1.50 10.20
N ALA A 97 2.62 -2.50 9.93
CA ALA A 97 2.89 -3.53 8.93
C ALA A 97 3.09 -2.94 7.53
N THR A 98 2.33 -1.91 7.17
CA THR A 98 2.47 -1.19 5.91
C THR A 98 3.81 -0.44 5.83
N LEU A 99 4.21 0.23 6.91
CA LEU A 99 5.50 0.91 7.03
C LEU A 99 6.67 -0.07 6.93
N ASP A 100 6.56 -1.24 7.56
CA ASP A 100 7.56 -2.32 7.47
C ASP A 100 7.68 -2.83 6.01
N GLY A 101 6.55 -2.90 5.30
CA GLY A 101 6.51 -3.19 3.87
C GLY A 101 7.27 -2.16 3.01
N LEU A 102 7.15 -0.88 3.33
CA LEU A 102 7.82 0.23 2.64
C LEU A 102 9.31 0.37 3.01
N THR A 103 9.69 0.09 4.25
CA THR A 103 11.10 0.15 4.69
C THR A 103 11.93 -1.00 4.12
N ARG A 104 11.30 -2.15 3.84
CA ARG A 104 11.94 -3.29 3.16
C ARG A 104 12.13 -3.06 1.65
N PHE A 105 11.61 -1.96 1.11
CA PHE A 105 11.46 -1.75 -0.33
C PHE A 105 12.73 -1.45 -1.15
N PRO A 106 13.85 -0.95 -0.59
CA PRO A 106 15.11 -0.89 -1.36
C PRO A 106 15.96 -2.17 -1.23
N ALA A 107 15.65 -3.09 -0.30
CA ALA A 107 16.47 -4.28 -0.10
C ALA A 107 16.31 -5.33 -1.21
N SER A 108 15.14 -5.41 -1.85
CA SER A 108 14.88 -6.34 -2.95
C SER A 108 15.33 -5.84 -4.33
N SER A 109 15.65 -4.54 -4.48
CA SER A 109 16.11 -4.00 -5.78
C SER A 109 17.61 -4.18 -6.00
N LEU A 110 18.40 -4.38 -4.94
CA LEU A 110 19.85 -4.60 -5.01
C LEU A 110 20.25 -5.89 -5.76
N THR A 111 19.34 -6.86 -5.91
CA THR A 111 19.63 -8.10 -6.64
C THR A 111 19.72 -7.89 -8.16
N CYS A 112 19.23 -6.76 -8.68
CA CYS A 112 19.28 -6.45 -10.11
C CYS A 112 20.64 -5.87 -10.56
N THR A 113 21.44 -5.35 -9.62
CA THR A 113 22.76 -4.77 -9.92
C THR A 113 23.91 -5.76 -9.69
N GLY A 114 23.72 -6.82 -8.89
CA GLY A 114 24.81 -7.70 -8.45
C GLY A 114 25.05 -8.99 -9.25
N ARG A 115 24.18 -9.39 -10.18
CA ARG A 115 24.29 -10.72 -10.86
C ARG A 115 24.80 -10.69 -12.30
N SER A 116 25.39 -9.58 -12.73
CA SER A 116 26.06 -9.47 -14.04
C SER A 116 27.58 -9.48 -13.88
N SER A 117 28.17 -10.59 -13.45
CA SER A 117 29.59 -10.93 -13.66
C SER A 117 29.87 -12.36 -13.17
N SER A 118 29.57 -13.36 -14.00
CA SER A 118 30.25 -14.67 -14.07
C SER A 118 29.81 -15.35 -15.36
#